data_AF-A0A2J0MJL7-F1
#
_entry.id   AF-A0A2J0MJL7-F1
#
_cell.length_a   1.000
_cell.length_b   1.000
_cell.length_c   1.000
_cell.angle_alpha   90.00
_cell.angle_beta   90.00
_cell.angle_gamma   90.00
#
_symmetry.space_group_name_H-M   'P 1'
#
loop_
_entity.id
_entity.type
_entity.pdbx_description
1 polymer ?
#
loop_
_entity_poly.entity_id
_entity_poly.type
_entity_poly.pdbx_seq_one_letter_code
_entity_poly.pdbx_strand_id
1 'polypeptide(L)' 'MNNDKLLIEIRRVFWDNKRNYGSPRIWDRLRNRENIICSKNRIARLMRANNIVAVHKRRFKATTDSKHKYPVWPNLLNR' A
#
# COMPACT_ATOMS: atom_id res chain seq x y z
N MET A 1 3.97 23.40 -12.18
CA MET A 1 4.88 22.62 -11.31
C MET A 1 5.75 21.68 -12.13
N ASN A 2 7.08 21.73 -11.96
CA ASN A 2 8.05 20.87 -12.66
C ASN A 2 7.97 19.40 -12.15
N ASN A 3 8.44 18.44 -12.94
CA ASN A 3 8.45 17.02 -12.61
C ASN A 3 9.30 16.72 -11.37
N ASP A 4 10.43 17.40 -11.17
CA ASP A 4 11.31 17.15 -10.02
C ASP A 4 10.64 17.53 -8.70
N LYS A 5 10.01 18.70 -8.67
CA LYS A 5 9.20 19.14 -7.52
C LYS A 5 8.04 18.18 -7.24
N LEU A 6 7.36 17.71 -8.29
CA LEU A 6 6.28 16.73 -8.15
C LEU A 6 6.78 15.38 -7.64
N LEU A 7 7.96 14.96 -8.04
CA LEU A 7 8.56 13.72 -7.58
C LEU A 7 8.93 13.77 -6.09
N ILE A 8 9.39 14.93 -5.60
CA ILE A 8 9.67 15.15 -4.17
C ILE A 8 8.39 14.95 -3.35
N GLU A 9 7.29 15.60 -3.73
CA GLU A 9 6.02 15.44 -3.00
C GLU A 9 5.44 14.02 -3.11
N ILE A 10 5.54 13.39 -4.29
CA ILE A 10 5.17 11.98 -4.45
C ILE A 10 5.95 11.09 -3.48
N ARG A 11 7.26 11.30 -3.36
CA ARG A 11 8.12 10.53 -2.43
C ARG A 11 7.75 10.80 -0.98
N ARG A 12 7.52 12.06 -0.61
CA ARG A 12 7.09 12.44 0.73
C ARG A 12 5.80 11.72 1.12
N VAL A 13 4.75 11.86 0.31
CA VAL A 13 3.46 11.18 0.54
C VAL A 13 3.61 9.66 0.59
N PHE A 14 4.46 9.09 -0.27
CA PHE A 14 4.72 7.66 -0.30
C PHE A 14 5.35 7.16 1.00
N TRP A 15 6.36 7.87 1.53
CA TRP A 15 7.03 7.53 2.79
C TRP A 15 6.16 7.79 4.02
N ASP A 16 5.43 8.91 4.06
CA ASP A 16 4.50 9.25 5.13
C ASP A 16 3.42 8.16 5.30
N ASN A 17 3.01 7.53 4.20
CA ASN A 17 2.03 6.45 4.19
C ASN A 17 2.66 5.06 4.21
N LYS A 18 3.90 4.95 4.71
CA LYS A 18 4.64 3.69 4.87
C LYS A 18 4.69 2.84 3.59
N ARG A 19 4.77 3.51 2.43
CA ARG A 19 4.80 2.90 1.09
C ARG A 19 3.51 2.20 0.67
N ASN A 20 2.41 2.37 1.41
CA ASN A 20 1.15 1.67 1.14
C ASN A 20 0.35 2.31 -0.03
N TYR A 21 0.63 3.56 -0.37
CA TYR A 21 -0.17 4.31 -1.34
C TYR A 21 0.36 4.11 -2.76
N GLY A 22 -0.54 3.71 -3.66
CA GLY A 22 -0.29 3.70 -5.11
C GLY A 22 -0.69 5.01 -5.78
N SER A 23 -0.51 5.11 -7.10
CA SER A 23 -0.81 6.33 -7.86
C SER A 23 -2.21 6.93 -7.64
N PRO A 24 -3.30 6.15 -7.45
CA PRO A 24 -4.62 6.73 -7.20
C PRO A 24 -4.71 7.43 -5.85
N ARG A 25 -4.12 6.83 -4.80
CA ARG A 25 -4.14 7.37 -3.43
C ARG A 25 -3.17 8.55 -3.27
N ILE A 26 -2.02 8.49 -3.94
CA ILE A 26 -1.09 9.62 -3.98
C ILE A 26 -1.73 10.81 -4.71
N TRP A 27 -2.39 10.59 -5.85
CA TRP A 27 -3.12 11.65 -6.55
C TRP A 27 -4.18 12.30 -5.66
N ASP A 28 -4.98 11.49 -4.98
CA ASP A 28 -6.04 12.00 -4.11
C ASP A 28 -5.47 12.81 -2.95
N ARG A 29 -4.38 12.32 -2.33
CA ARG A 29 -3.68 13.04 -1.26
C ARG A 29 -3.11 14.37 -1.74
N LEU A 30 -2.40 14.39 -2.87
CA LEU A 30 -1.79 15.60 -3.43
C LEU A 30 -2.87 16.63 -3.81
N ARG A 31 -4.01 16.18 -4.35
CA ARG A 31 -5.11 17.06 -4.70
C ARG A 31 -5.82 17.63 -3.48
N ASN A 32 -6.18 16.79 -2.51
CA ASN A 32 -7.05 17.20 -1.41
C ASN A 32 -6.30 17.86 -0.25
N ARG A 33 -5.02 17.55 -0.03
CA ARG A 33 -4.25 18.10 1.10
C ARG A 33 -3.25 19.16 0.71
N GLU A 34 -2.63 19.01 -0.45
CA GLU A 34 -1.57 19.93 -0.90
C GLU A 34 -2.07 20.90 -1.97
N ASN A 35 -3.34 20.77 -2.43
CA ASN A 35 -3.93 21.54 -3.51
C ASN A 35 -3.10 21.49 -4.82
N ILE A 36 -2.33 20.42 -5.02
CA ILE A 36 -1.48 20.24 -6.19
C ILE A 36 -2.29 19.60 -7.31
N ILE A 37 -2.74 20.42 -8.25
CA ILE A 37 -3.52 19.97 -9.40
C ILE A 37 -2.58 19.31 -10.42
N CYS A 38 -2.69 18.00 -10.56
CA CYS A 38 -1.95 17.22 -11.54
C CYS A 38 -2.77 16.03 -12.04
N SER A 39 -2.46 15.54 -13.24
CA SER A 39 -3.19 14.40 -13.81
C SER A 39 -2.74 13.08 -13.16
N LYS A 40 -3.70 12.17 -12.96
CA LYS A 40 -3.43 10.81 -12.46
C LYS A 40 -2.36 10.09 -13.29
N ASN A 41 -2.43 10.25 -14.61
CA ASN A 41 -1.50 9.64 -15.57
C ASN A 41 -0.07 10.19 -15.41
N ARG A 42 0.08 11.49 -15.13
CA ARG A 42 1.40 12.10 -14.89
C ARG A 42 2.04 11.53 -13.63
N ILE A 43 1.29 11.41 -12.54
CA ILE A 43 1.77 10.78 -11.30
C ILE A 43 2.15 9.33 -11.55
N ALA A 44 1.27 8.55 -12.20
CA ALA A 44 1.54 7.15 -12.49
C ALA A 44 2.80 6.96 -13.34
N ARG A 45 3.02 7.83 -14.35
CA ARG A 45 4.24 7.82 -15.17
C ARG A 45 5.49 8.13 -14.35
N LEU A 46 5.46 9.16 -13.51
CA LEU A 46 6.60 9.52 -12.67
C LEU A 46 6.91 8.44 -11.63
N MET A 47 5.89 7.84 -11.02
CA MET A 47 6.05 6.72 -10.09
C MET A 47 6.71 5.52 -10.77
N ARG A 48 6.23 5.12 -11.96
CA ARG A 48 6.81 4.01 -12.73
C ARG A 48 8.26 4.28 -13.12
N ALA A 49 8.54 5.48 -13.64
CA ALA A 49 9.91 5.86 -14.04
C ALA A 49 10.90 5.88 -12.86
N ASN A 50 10.41 6.01 -11.61
CA ASN A 50 11.23 6.06 -10.40
C ASN A 50 11.10 4.82 -9.50
N ASN A 51 10.54 3.73 -10.02
CA ASN A 51 10.34 2.47 -9.27
C ASN A 51 9.57 2.65 -7.95
N ILE A 52 8.65 3.62 -7.89
CA ILE A 52 7.79 3.85 -6.73
C ILE A 52 6.56 2.97 -6.87
N VAL A 53 6.48 1.91 -6.07
CA VAL A 53 5.41 0.91 -6.11
C VAL A 53 4.81 0.74 -4.72
N ALA A 54 3.48 0.67 -4.65
CA ALA A 54 2.76 0.46 -3.42
C ALA A 54 3.03 -0.93 -2.84
N VAL A 55 3.54 -0.97 -1.60
CA VAL A 55 3.82 -2.18 -0.85
C VAL A 55 2.56 -2.58 -0.09
N HIS A 56 1.99 -3.72 -0.47
CA HIS A 56 0.84 -4.31 0.21
C HIS A 56 1.32 -5.39 1.18
N LYS A 57 0.73 -5.45 2.38
CA LYS A 57 0.99 -6.55 3.30
C LYS A 57 0.51 -7.85 2.65
N ARG A 58 1.37 -8.88 2.63
CA ARG A 58 0.98 -10.22 2.19
C ARG A 58 -0.19 -10.70 3.06
N ARG A 59 -1.24 -11.22 2.42
CA ARG A 59 -2.37 -11.83 3.15
C ARG A 59 -1.86 -12.97 4.01
N PHE A 60 -2.30 -13.01 5.27
CA PHE A 60 -2.04 -14.16 6.13
C PHE A 60 -2.70 -15.41 5.51
N LYS A 61 -1.93 -16.50 5.42
CA LYS A 61 -2.42 -17.79 4.98
C LYS A 61 -2.29 -18.74 6.15
N ALA A 62 -3.42 -19.21 6.68
CA ALA A 62 -3.42 -20.26 7.69
C ALA A 62 -2.78 -21.51 7.08
N THR A 63 -1.77 -22.05 7.75
CA THR A 63 -1.09 -23.29 7.39
C THR A 63 -1.83 -24.51 7.92
N THR A 64 -2.64 -24.34 8.96
CA THR A 64 -3.43 -25.40 9.58
C THR A 64 -4.89 -25.30 9.12
N ASP A 65 -5.43 -26.39 8.59
CA ASP A 65 -6.86 -26.53 8.35
C ASP A 65 -7.58 -26.82 9.67
N SER A 66 -7.98 -25.78 10.40
CA SER A 66 -8.74 -25.94 11.65
C SER A 66 -10.17 -26.43 11.45
N LYS A 67 -10.65 -26.54 10.19
CA LYS A 67 -11.98 -27.06 9.83
C LYS A 67 -11.89 -28.45 9.20
N HIS A 68 -10.87 -29.23 9.57
CA HIS A 68 -10.74 -30.59 9.10
C HIS A 68 -11.72 -31.54 9.81
N LYS A 69 -12.05 -32.66 9.15
CA LYS A 69 -12.89 -33.73 9.74
C LYS A 69 -12.09 -34.76 10.56
N TYR A 70 -10.78 -34.62 10.66
CA TYR A 70 -9.95 -35.52 11.47
C TYR A 70 -10.25 -35.36 12.97
N PRO A 71 -10.09 -36.44 13.76
CA PRO A 71 -10.28 -36.37 15.21
C PRO A 71 -9.28 -35.39 15.82
N VAL A 72 -9.82 -34.41 16.54
CA VAL A 72 -9.02 -33.48 17.35
C VAL A 72 -8.71 -34.18 18.67
N TRP A 73 -7.43 -34.23 19.04
CA TRP A 73 -7.04 -34.77 20.33
C TRP A 73 -7.61 -33.92 21.48
N PRO A 74 -8.18 -34.54 22.53
CA PRO A 74 -8.77 -33.80 23.64
C PRO A 74 -7.73 -32.93 24.35
N ASN A 75 -8.12 -31.71 24.70
CA ASN A 75 -7.27 -30.79 25.46
C ASN A 75 -7.16 -31.25 26.92
N LEU A 76 -5.99 -31.78 27.30
CA LEU A 76 -5.72 -32.32 28.63
C LEU A 76 -5.56 -31.25 29.73
N LEU A 77 -5.25 -30.01 29.36
CA LEU A 77 -4.98 -28.93 30.32
C LEU A 77 -6.23 -28.11 30.66
N ASN A 78 -7.23 -28.11 29.77
CA ASN A 78 -8.56 -27.49 29.94
C ASN A 78 -8.55 -26.10 30.62
N ARG A 79 -7.52 -25.29 30.36
CA ARG A 79 -7.29 -23.96 30.91
C ARG A 79 -6.39 -23.16 29.97
#